data_AF-A0A3C1KAY2-F1
#
_entry.id   AF-A0A3C1KAY2-F1
#
_cell.length_a   1.000
_cell.length_b   1.000
_cell.length_c   1.000
_cell.angle_alpha   90.00
_cell.angle_beta   90.00
_cell.angle_gamma   90.00
#
_symmetry.space_group_name_H-M   'P 1'
#
loop_
_entity.id
_entity.type
_entity.pdbx_description
1 polymer ?
#
loop_
_entity_poly.entity_id
_entity_poly.type
_entity_poly.pdbx_seq_one_letter_code
_entity_poly.pdbx_strand_id
1 'polypeptide(L)'
;RPVPLEQHVLGRGDLLPLFDDRAGVAAAQVNRELLRMRSGSGVAQENNRRLQAHRQGGNGGRGARFVHHGNPRRAERIDRPHVVDLLERATLLPAIFFIFSRVGCDAAVQQVRRSGLRLTTAEERAEIRRVVDERT
;
A
#
# COMPACT_ATOMS: atom_id res chain seq x y z
N ARG A 1 21.46 -6.05 22.62
CA ARG A 1 21.58 -4.78 21.86
C ARG A 1 20.33 -4.66 21.00
N PRO A 2 19.59 -3.54 21.01
CA PRO A 2 18.40 -3.40 20.15
C PRO A 2 18.81 -3.48 18.68
N VAL A 3 18.00 -4.17 17.88
CA VAL A 3 18.16 -4.21 16.42
C VAL A 3 17.73 -2.85 15.87
N PRO A 4 18.56 -2.14 15.09
CA PRO A 4 18.16 -0.88 14.47
C PRO A 4 16.99 -1.12 13.52
N LEU A 5 15.94 -0.32 13.64
CA LEU A 5 14.76 -0.39 12.77
C LEU A 5 14.89 0.64 11.67
N GLU A 6 14.95 0.16 10.42
CA GLU A 6 14.84 1.01 9.24
C GLU A 6 13.38 1.11 8.82
N GLN A 7 12.91 2.33 8.58
CA GLN A 7 11.53 2.60 8.24
C GLN A 7 11.43 3.03 6.79
N HIS A 8 10.52 2.42 6.05
CA HIS A 8 10.29 2.71 4.63
C HIS A 8 8.83 3.11 4.40
N VAL A 9 8.60 3.95 3.40
CA VAL A 9 7.29 4.35 2.91
C VAL A 9 7.17 3.99 1.43
N LEU A 10 6.08 3.33 1.08
CA LEU A 10 5.75 3.03 -0.32
C LEU A 10 5.14 4.29 -0.97
N GLY A 11 5.81 4.86 -1.96
CA GLY A 11 5.38 6.07 -2.68
C GLY A 11 5.71 5.99 -4.17
N ARG A 12 4.78 6.41 -5.03
CA ARG A 12 4.94 6.43 -6.50
C ARG A 12 5.37 5.13 -7.18
N GLY A 13 5.15 3.97 -6.54
CA GLY A 13 5.62 2.69 -7.10
C GLY A 13 6.81 2.09 -6.37
N ASP A 14 7.46 2.83 -5.46
CA ASP A 14 8.76 2.45 -4.93
C ASP A 14 8.86 2.57 -3.40
N LEU A 15 9.82 1.86 -2.79
CA LEU A 15 10.12 1.89 -1.37
C LEU A 15 11.17 2.96 -1.07
N LEU A 16 10.77 3.99 -0.32
CA LEU A 16 11.65 5.09 0.06
C LEU A 16 11.93 5.06 1.56
N PRO A 17 13.17 5.32 2.01
CA PRO A 17 13.47 5.44 3.42
C PRO A 17 12.70 6.63 4.00
N LEU A 18 12.10 6.44 5.18
CA LEU A 18 11.32 7.45 5.87
C LEU A 18 12.23 8.58 6.39
N PHE A 19 13.43 8.24 6.83
CA PHE A 19 14.42 9.17 7.36
C PHE A 19 15.65 9.24 6.45
N ASP A 20 16.37 10.37 6.53
CA ASP A 20 17.63 10.56 5.79
C ASP A 20 18.81 9.95 6.58
N ASP A 21 19.51 8.98 5.99
CA ASP A 21 20.63 8.27 6.62
C ASP A 21 21.80 9.19 6.96
N ARG A 22 21.87 10.38 6.34
CA ARG A 22 22.95 11.37 6.57
C ARG A 22 22.79 12.16 7.86
N ALA A 23 21.61 12.17 8.47
CA ALA A 23 21.32 13.06 9.58
C ALA A 23 21.79 12.53 10.95
N GLY A 24 22.27 11.29 11.01
CA GLY A 24 22.67 10.65 12.27
C GLY A 24 21.49 10.41 13.21
N VAL A 25 21.65 9.46 14.13
CA VAL A 25 20.59 8.93 15.01
C VAL A 25 19.89 10.02 15.86
N ALA A 26 20.51 11.20 16.02
CA ALA A 26 19.99 12.31 16.83
C ALA A 26 19.05 13.28 16.08
N ALA A 27 19.02 13.25 14.73
CA ALA A 27 18.17 14.12 13.93
C ALA A 27 17.42 13.29 12.90
N ALA A 28 16.37 12.58 13.32
CA ALA A 28 15.48 11.85 12.41
C ALA A 28 14.72 12.84 11.50
N GLN A 29 15.41 13.35 10.47
CA GLN A 29 14.83 14.23 9.48
C GLN A 29 14.09 13.36 8.46
N VAL A 30 12.80 13.65 8.27
CA VAL A 30 12.00 12.99 7.24
C VAL A 30 12.63 13.22 5.87
N ASN A 31 12.72 12.14 5.07
CA ASN A 31 13.27 12.18 3.73
C ASN A 31 12.58 13.28 2.88
N ARG A 32 13.40 14.18 2.31
CA ARG A 32 12.92 15.35 1.54
C ARG A 32 12.16 14.94 0.28
N GLU A 33 12.44 13.77 -0.27
CA GLU A 33 11.73 13.25 -1.43
C GLU A 33 10.25 12.99 -1.09
N LEU A 34 9.97 12.42 0.08
CA LEU A 34 8.61 12.20 0.57
C LEU A 34 7.85 13.52 0.75
N LEU A 35 8.53 14.56 1.24
CA LEU A 35 7.95 15.91 1.38
C LEU A 35 7.58 16.51 0.02
N ARG A 36 8.43 16.33 -1.00
CA ARG A 36 8.16 16.79 -2.38
C ARG A 36 7.00 16.03 -3.02
N MET A 37 6.86 14.73 -2.72
CA MET A 37 5.75 13.91 -3.24
C MET A 37 4.38 14.41 -2.76
N ARG A 38 4.26 14.83 -1.48
CA ARG A 38 3.02 15.41 -0.96
C ARG A 38 2.61 16.68 -1.71
N SER A 39 3.58 17.54 -2.03
CA SER A 39 3.32 18.85 -2.67
C SER A 39 2.76 18.74 -4.09
N GLY A 40 3.02 17.63 -4.80
CA GLY A 40 2.46 17.39 -6.15
C GLY A 40 0.99 16.96 -6.19
N SER A 41 0.39 16.58 -5.05
CA SER A 41 -0.99 16.11 -4.97
C SER A 41 -2.04 17.22 -4.81
N GLY A 42 -1.61 18.48 -4.63
CA GLY A 42 -2.49 19.65 -4.52
C GLY A 42 -3.22 20.04 -5.81
N VAL A 43 -2.70 19.65 -6.98
CA VAL A 43 -3.28 19.99 -8.29
C VAL A 43 -4.62 19.28 -8.52
N ALA A 44 -4.81 18.09 -7.93
CA ALA A 44 -6.07 17.35 -8.01
C ALA A 44 -7.19 18.01 -7.19
N GLN A 45 -6.85 18.77 -6.13
CA GLN A 45 -7.83 19.43 -5.28
C GLN A 45 -8.36 20.73 -5.90
N GLU A 46 -7.53 21.46 -6.66
CA GLU A 46 -7.96 22.69 -7.33
C GLU A 46 -8.93 22.41 -8.48
N ASN A 47 -8.72 21.31 -9.22
CA ASN A 47 -9.60 20.92 -10.31
C ASN A 47 -11.03 20.56 -9.81
N ASN A 48 -11.13 19.99 -8.60
CA ASN A 48 -12.42 19.64 -8.00
C ASN A 48 -13.21 20.88 -7.52
N ARG A 49 -12.53 21.97 -7.11
CA ARG A 49 -13.22 23.23 -6.75
C ARG A 49 -13.83 23.93 -7.97
N ARG A 50 -13.15 23.90 -9.11
CA ARG A 50 -13.66 24.51 -10.37
C ARG A 50 -14.88 23.76 -10.90
N LEU A 51 -14.92 22.43 -10.76
CA LEU A 51 -16.06 21.60 -11.18
C LEU A 51 -17.30 21.75 -10.26
N GLN A 52 -17.13 22.10 -8.99
CA GLN A 52 -18.25 22.37 -8.08
C GLN A 52 -18.90 23.73 -8.32
N ALA A 53 -18.14 24.74 -8.76
CA ALA A 53 -18.67 26.06 -9.08
C ALA A 53 -19.64 26.06 -10.28
N HIS A 54 -19.53 25.08 -11.20
CA HIS A 54 -20.42 24.94 -12.36
C HIS A 54 -21.73 24.19 -12.08
N ARG A 55 -21.95 23.65 -10.87
CA ARG A 55 -23.17 22.87 -10.55
C ARG A 55 -24.24 23.63 -9.78
N GLN A 56 -24.04 24.93 -9.52
CA GLN A 56 -24.97 25.73 -8.71
C GLN A 56 -26.04 26.49 -9.54
N GLY A 57 -26.17 26.20 -10.84
CA GLY A 57 -27.22 26.76 -11.70
C GLY A 57 -27.88 25.70 -12.56
N GLY A 58 -28.88 24.99 -12.05
CA GLY A 58 -29.60 23.97 -12.83
C GLY A 58 -30.73 23.30 -12.08
N ASN A 59 -31.94 23.80 -12.30
CA ASN A 59 -33.23 23.34 -11.79
C ASN A 59 -33.63 21.95 -12.33
N GLY A 60 -34.08 21.05 -11.44
CA GLY A 60 -35.07 20.00 -11.76
C GLY A 60 -34.59 18.54 -11.87
N GLY A 61 -35.30 17.63 -11.18
CA GLY A 61 -35.52 16.27 -11.68
C GLY A 61 -35.00 15.07 -10.84
N ARG A 62 -35.86 14.60 -9.94
CA ARG A 62 -36.15 13.18 -9.59
C ARG A 62 -35.07 12.11 -9.88
N GLY A 63 -34.63 11.43 -8.81
CA GLY A 63 -34.11 10.05 -8.89
C GLY A 63 -32.61 9.86 -8.64
N ALA A 64 -32.05 10.47 -7.60
CA ALA A 64 -30.70 10.13 -7.16
C ALA A 64 -30.71 8.81 -6.38
N ARG A 65 -30.55 7.68 -7.09
CA ARG A 65 -30.07 6.44 -6.47
C ARG A 65 -28.81 6.80 -5.71
N PHE A 66 -28.70 6.38 -4.45
CA PHE A 66 -27.50 6.53 -3.64
C PHE A 66 -26.31 5.91 -4.37
N VAL A 67 -25.62 6.72 -5.17
CA VAL A 67 -24.33 6.39 -5.74
C VAL A 67 -23.42 6.26 -4.54
N HIS A 68 -23.10 5.00 -4.23
CA HIS A 68 -22.12 4.62 -3.23
C HIS A 68 -20.95 5.58 -3.37
N HIS A 69 -20.75 6.47 -2.39
CA HIS A 69 -19.60 7.36 -2.33
C HIS A 69 -18.36 6.49 -2.16
N GLY A 70 -17.89 5.95 -3.29
CA GLY A 70 -16.60 5.33 -3.43
C GLY A 70 -15.58 6.39 -3.07
N ASN A 71 -15.09 6.29 -1.84
CA ASN A 71 -14.07 7.10 -1.23
C ASN A 71 -13.05 7.61 -2.28
N PRO A 72 -12.91 8.93 -2.50
CA PRO A 72 -12.03 9.51 -3.52
C PRO A 72 -10.53 9.44 -3.13
N ARG A 73 -10.15 8.44 -2.34
CA ARG A 73 -8.78 8.19 -1.86
C ARG A 73 -8.24 6.84 -2.29
N ARG A 74 -8.67 6.32 -3.44
CA ARG A 74 -7.85 5.32 -4.14
C ARG A 74 -6.70 6.09 -4.79
N ALA A 75 -5.76 6.55 -3.95
CA ALA A 75 -4.36 6.59 -4.38
C ALA A 75 -4.13 5.25 -5.07
N GLU A 76 -3.63 5.31 -6.30
CA GLU A 76 -3.30 4.16 -7.14
C GLU A 76 -2.70 3.06 -6.27
N ARG A 77 -3.54 2.09 -5.87
CA ARG A 77 -3.14 1.10 -4.88
C ARG A 77 -2.29 0.11 -5.65
N ILE A 78 -0.99 0.19 -5.43
CA ILE A 78 -0.05 -0.84 -5.89
C ILE A 78 -0.60 -2.21 -5.51
N ASP A 79 -0.58 -3.11 -6.47
CA ASP A 79 -1.02 -4.49 -6.27
C ASP A 79 -0.11 -5.16 -5.24
N ARG A 80 -0.68 -5.96 -4.34
CA ARG A 80 0.07 -6.49 -3.21
C ARG A 80 1.20 -7.47 -3.58
N PRO A 81 1.07 -8.31 -4.62
CA PRO A 81 2.18 -9.09 -5.17
C PRO A 81 3.37 -8.20 -5.52
N HIS A 82 3.12 -7.03 -6.14
CA HIS A 82 4.20 -6.11 -6.49
C HIS A 82 4.91 -5.54 -5.26
N VAL A 83 4.18 -5.25 -4.17
CA VAL A 83 4.79 -4.85 -2.90
C VAL A 83 5.70 -5.97 -2.36
N VAL A 84 5.30 -7.23 -2.48
CA VAL A 84 6.14 -8.35 -2.05
C VAL A 84 7.41 -8.44 -2.90
N ASP A 85 7.31 -8.28 -4.22
CA ASP A 85 8.48 -8.27 -5.10
C ASP A 85 9.47 -7.12 -4.75
N LEU A 86 8.95 -5.94 -4.40
CA LEU A 86 9.77 -4.81 -3.94
C LEU A 86 10.49 -5.15 -2.63
N LEU A 87 9.79 -5.74 -1.67
CA LEU A 87 10.37 -6.15 -0.40
C LEU A 87 11.42 -7.25 -0.57
N GLU A 88 11.20 -8.21 -1.46
CA GLU A 88 12.18 -9.25 -1.79
C GLU A 88 13.46 -8.66 -2.36
N ARG A 89 13.34 -7.77 -3.36
CA ARG A 89 14.49 -7.07 -3.98
C ARG A 89 15.26 -6.22 -2.98
N ALA A 90 14.55 -5.62 -2.02
CA ALA A 90 15.14 -4.84 -0.94
C ALA A 90 15.69 -5.68 0.21
N THR A 91 15.61 -7.02 0.15
CA THR A 91 16.00 -7.94 1.24
C THR A 91 15.24 -7.69 2.55
N LEU A 92 14.00 -7.23 2.44
CA LEU A 92 13.10 -6.88 3.55
C LEU A 92 12.03 -7.97 3.82
N LEU A 93 12.23 -9.18 3.31
CA LEU A 93 11.45 -10.35 3.71
C LEU A 93 12.11 -11.06 4.90
N PRO A 94 11.32 -11.67 5.83
CA PRO A 94 9.87 -11.84 5.81
C PRO A 94 9.09 -10.56 6.17
N ALA A 95 7.83 -10.47 5.70
CA ALA A 95 6.96 -9.32 5.94
C ALA A 95 5.60 -9.72 6.53
N ILE A 96 5.09 -8.91 7.47
CA ILE A 96 3.76 -9.07 8.08
C ILE A 96 2.90 -7.85 7.69
N PHE A 97 1.77 -8.10 7.04
CA PHE A 97 0.83 -7.05 6.65
C PHE A 97 -0.27 -6.90 7.69
N PHE A 98 -0.35 -5.74 8.35
CA PHE A 98 -1.45 -5.41 9.25
C PHE A 98 -2.64 -4.86 8.46
N ILE A 99 -3.77 -5.59 8.50
CA ILE A 99 -5.02 -5.20 7.85
C ILE A 99 -6.13 -5.20 8.90
N PHE A 100 -6.66 -4.02 9.20
CA PHE A 100 -7.69 -3.82 10.23
C PHE A 100 -9.12 -4.11 9.73
N SER A 101 -9.30 -5.20 8.99
CA SER A 101 -10.60 -5.65 8.48
C SER A 101 -10.54 -7.12 8.08
N ARG A 102 -11.43 -7.96 8.61
CA ARG A 102 -11.51 -9.39 8.26
C ARG A 102 -11.74 -9.61 6.76
N VAL A 103 -12.76 -8.96 6.21
CA VAL A 103 -13.06 -8.99 4.76
C VAL A 103 -11.89 -8.44 3.95
N GLY A 104 -11.20 -7.42 4.50
CA GLY A 104 -9.96 -6.90 3.93
C GLY A 104 -8.88 -7.97 3.83
N CYS A 105 -8.60 -8.69 4.92
CA CYS A 105 -7.63 -9.79 4.97
C CYS A 105 -7.95 -10.87 3.93
N ASP A 106 -9.20 -11.31 3.84
CA ASP A 106 -9.61 -12.35 2.89
C ASP A 106 -9.39 -11.90 1.44
N ALA A 107 -9.79 -10.68 1.09
CA ALA A 107 -9.54 -10.10 -0.23
C ALA A 107 -8.03 -10.03 -0.53
N ALA A 108 -7.25 -9.68 0.49
CA ALA A 108 -5.80 -9.60 0.41
C ALA A 108 -5.16 -10.97 0.13
N VAL A 109 -5.64 -12.05 0.76
CA VAL A 109 -5.19 -13.42 0.47
C VAL A 109 -5.54 -13.82 -0.95
N GLN A 110 -6.76 -13.53 -1.41
CA GLN A 110 -7.18 -13.88 -2.78
C GLN A 110 -6.33 -13.15 -3.85
N GLN A 111 -5.96 -11.91 -3.60
CA GLN A 111 -5.08 -11.13 -4.48
C GLN A 111 -3.73 -11.82 -4.68
N VAL A 112 -3.07 -12.25 -3.60
CA VAL A 112 -1.78 -12.93 -3.65
C VAL A 112 -1.90 -14.35 -4.23
N ARG A 113 -2.97 -15.09 -3.92
CA ARG A 113 -3.19 -16.43 -4.49
C ARG A 113 -3.36 -16.41 -6.01
N ARG A 114 -4.03 -15.38 -6.55
CA ARG A 114 -4.29 -15.25 -7.99
C ARG A 114 -3.07 -14.80 -8.79
N SER A 115 -2.10 -14.14 -8.15
CA SER A 115 -0.91 -13.64 -8.83
C SER A 115 0.13 -14.72 -9.14
N GLY A 116 0.00 -15.91 -8.54
CA GLY A 116 0.96 -17.00 -8.71
C GLY A 116 2.30 -16.76 -8.01
N LEU A 117 2.37 -15.82 -7.06
CA LEU A 117 3.56 -15.54 -6.26
C LEU A 117 4.07 -16.83 -5.58
N ARG A 118 5.37 -17.12 -5.70
CA ARG A 118 6.04 -18.28 -5.11
C ARG A 118 7.22 -17.84 -4.25
N LEU A 119 7.08 -17.94 -2.94
CA LEU A 119 8.12 -17.59 -1.95
C LEU A 119 8.84 -18.83 -1.38
N THR A 120 8.71 -19.98 -2.05
CA THR A 120 9.26 -21.26 -1.58
C THR A 120 9.89 -22.04 -2.73
N THR A 121 10.94 -22.80 -2.41
CA THR A 121 11.55 -23.80 -3.30
C THR A 121 10.68 -25.07 -3.37
N ALA A 122 11.07 -26.04 -4.21
CA ALA A 122 10.33 -27.30 -4.30
C ALA A 122 10.51 -28.14 -3.04
N GLU A 123 11.70 -28.09 -2.47
CA GLU A 123 12.15 -28.78 -1.26
C GLU A 123 11.41 -28.21 -0.05
N GLU A 124 11.39 -26.88 0.10
CA GLU A 124 10.65 -26.20 1.19
C GLU A 124 9.15 -26.52 1.13
N ARG A 125 8.55 -26.57 -0.07
CA ARG A 125 7.14 -26.97 -0.21
C ARG A 125 6.89 -28.40 0.21
N ALA A 126 7.80 -29.34 -0.08
CA ALA A 126 7.68 -30.72 0.33
C ALA A 126 7.77 -30.84 1.86
N GLU A 127 8.71 -30.13 2.47
CA GLU A 127 8.86 -30.07 3.92
C GLU A 127 7.63 -29.48 4.61
N ILE A 128 7.12 -28.33 4.13
CA ILE A 128 5.93 -27.69 4.68
C ILE A 128 4.73 -28.65 4.64
N ARG A 129 4.53 -29.37 3.53
CA ARG A 129 3.42 -30.34 3.41
C ARG A 129 3.55 -31.48 4.42
N ARG A 130 4.74 -32.08 4.54
CA ARG A 130 5.01 -33.13 5.53
C ARG A 130 4.67 -32.67 6.94
N VAL A 131 5.12 -31.46 7.32
CA VAL A 131 4.85 -30.89 8.66
C VAL A 131 3.35 -30.64 8.90
N VAL A 132 2.61 -30.23 7.86
CA VAL A 132 1.14 -30.05 7.94
C VAL A 132 0.43 -31.40 8.11
N ASP A 133 0.81 -32.41 7.33
CA ASP A 133 0.22 -33.76 7.37
C ASP A 133 0.51 -34.48 8.70
N GLU A 134 1.67 -34.25 9.33
CA GLU A 134 1.99 -34.80 10.65
C GLU A 134 1.19 -34.17 11.79
N ARG A 135 0.63 -32.98 11.58
CA ARG A 135 -0.03 -32.16 12.61
C ARG A 135 -1.53 -31.98 12.41
N THR A 136 -2.10 -32.52 11.33
CA THR A 136 -3.53 -32.44 10.99
C THR A 136 -4.08 -33.84 10.77
#